data_AF-A0A839W3S8-F1
#
_entry.id   AF-A0A839W3S8-F1
#
_cell.length_a   1.000
_cell.length_b   1.000
_cell.length_c   1.000
_cell.angle_alpha   90.00
_cell.angle_beta   90.00
_cell.angle_gamma   90.00
#
_symmetry.space_group_name_H-M   'P 1'
#
loop_
_entity.id
_entity.type
_entity.pdbx_description
1 polymer ?
#
loop_
_entity_poly.entity_id
_entity_poly.type
_entity_poly.pdbx_seq_one_letter_code
_entity_poly.pdbx_strand_id
1 'polypeptide(L)'
;MPTLKIAGLLIVGLLLSTAPARSAPCLEIQSVRLSADPERNMAEGGRLARHILGAVPLPKAGQSVGMPMFADRRAWDAAWQALTGYPGQLLCDHELGSSQYGKTLSVQVPSMRCEEADGAGRCVRAQPFTSETVTYVFEVSGPPEAPAWILGTAYPKP
;
A
#
# COMPACT_ATOMS: atom_id res chain seq x y z
N MET A 1 14.82 -71.29 8.05
CA MET A 1 15.83 -70.72 7.12
C MET A 1 15.15 -70.42 5.79
N PRO A 2 15.52 -69.33 5.11
CA PRO A 2 14.65 -68.19 4.76
C PRO A 2 14.19 -68.24 3.28
N THR A 3 13.35 -67.39 2.69
CA THR A 3 13.25 -65.92 2.75
C THR A 3 11.97 -65.53 1.99
N LEU A 4 11.04 -64.80 2.62
CA LEU A 4 10.03 -64.01 1.89
C LEU A 4 10.55 -62.58 1.83
N LYS A 5 10.91 -62.10 0.63
CA LYS A 5 11.22 -60.68 0.39
C LYS A 5 10.32 -60.16 -0.72
N ILE A 6 9.25 -59.49 -0.33
CA ILE A 6 8.53 -58.55 -1.19
C ILE A 6 8.41 -57.28 -0.37
N ALA A 7 9.50 -56.51 -0.32
CA ALA A 7 9.47 -55.15 0.20
C ALA A 7 8.94 -54.25 -0.93
N GLY A 8 7.77 -53.66 -0.67
CA GLY A 8 6.96 -52.93 -1.63
C GLY A 8 7.64 -51.70 -2.21
N LEU A 9 7.53 -51.58 -3.54
CA LEU A 9 7.66 -50.33 -4.26
C LEU A 9 6.36 -49.55 -4.07
N LEU A 10 6.39 -48.49 -3.26
CA LEU A 10 5.32 -47.48 -3.21
C LEU A 10 5.97 -46.11 -3.34
N ILE A 11 6.35 -45.78 -4.58
CA ILE A 11 6.67 -44.42 -4.98
C ILE A 11 5.33 -43.70 -5.14
N VAL A 12 4.83 -43.10 -4.06
CA VAL A 12 3.71 -42.16 -4.13
C VAL A 12 4.29 -40.84 -4.62
N GLY A 13 4.21 -40.62 -5.93
CA GLY A 13 4.51 -39.33 -6.55
C GLY A 13 3.48 -38.30 -6.10
N LEU A 14 3.85 -37.45 -5.13
CA LEU A 14 3.14 -36.21 -4.88
C LEU A 14 3.39 -35.27 -6.07
N LEU A 15 2.49 -35.33 -7.06
CA LEU A 15 2.31 -34.27 -8.04
C LEU A 15 1.69 -33.07 -7.32
N LEU A 16 2.53 -32.27 -6.65
CA LEU A 16 2.19 -30.93 -6.20
C LEU A 16 1.90 -30.11 -7.47
N SER A 17 0.62 -29.97 -7.77
CA SER A 17 0.14 -29.04 -8.80
C SER A 17 0.41 -27.64 -8.29
N THR A 18 1.57 -27.07 -8.62
CA THR A 18 1.85 -25.66 -8.39
C THR A 18 0.98 -24.88 -9.36
N ALA A 19 -0.22 -24.48 -8.90
CA ALA A 19 -0.99 -23.47 -9.60
C ALA A 19 -0.06 -22.26 -9.82
N PRO A 20 -0.03 -21.67 -11.03
CA PRO A 20 0.79 -20.50 -11.25
C PRO A 20 0.34 -19.42 -10.25
N ALA A 21 1.25 -18.92 -9.43
CA ALA A 21 1.02 -17.77 -8.59
C ALA A 21 0.77 -16.58 -9.52
N ARG A 22 -0.50 -16.29 -9.79
CA ARG A 22 -0.86 -15.07 -10.51
C ARG A 22 -0.78 -13.94 -9.50
N SER A 23 -0.06 -12.88 -9.85
CA SER A 23 -0.07 -11.64 -9.07
C SER A 23 -1.51 -11.17 -8.89
N ALA A 24 -1.90 -10.95 -7.63
CA ALA A 24 -3.23 -10.45 -7.32
C ALA A 24 -3.25 -8.92 -7.56
N PRO A 25 -4.36 -8.36 -8.07
CA PRO A 25 -4.56 -6.93 -7.98
C PRO A 25 -4.42 -6.48 -6.51
N CYS A 26 -3.64 -5.43 -6.25
CA CYS A 26 -3.41 -4.92 -4.89
C CYS A 26 -4.73 -4.67 -4.15
N LEU A 27 -5.74 -4.18 -4.88
CA LEU A 27 -7.06 -3.85 -4.32
C LEU A 27 -7.90 -5.05 -3.89
N GLU A 28 -7.53 -6.27 -4.29
CA GLU A 28 -8.20 -7.50 -3.85
C GLU A 28 -7.63 -8.04 -2.53
N ILE A 29 -6.43 -7.57 -2.13
CA ILE A 29 -5.78 -7.98 -0.89
C ILE A 29 -6.44 -7.25 0.29
N GLN A 30 -6.90 -8.02 1.29
CA GLN A 30 -7.64 -7.46 2.43
C GLN A 30 -6.83 -6.45 3.24
N SER A 31 -5.55 -6.73 3.54
CA SER A 31 -4.67 -5.80 4.27
C SER A 31 -4.47 -4.49 3.51
N VAL A 32 -4.30 -4.54 2.18
CA VAL A 32 -4.26 -3.33 1.34
C VAL A 32 -5.54 -2.51 1.49
N ARG A 33 -6.72 -3.14 1.42
CA ARG A 33 -8.00 -2.45 1.59
C ARG A 33 -8.17 -1.83 2.98
N LEU A 34 -7.74 -2.53 4.03
CA LEU A 34 -7.83 -2.05 5.42
C LEU A 34 -6.86 -0.89 5.67
N SER A 35 -5.65 -0.96 5.13
CA SER A 35 -4.63 0.09 5.22
C SER A 35 -4.97 1.35 4.41
N ALA A 36 -6.05 1.36 3.63
CA ALA A 36 -6.58 2.58 3.03
C ALA A 36 -7.23 3.53 4.06
N ASP A 37 -7.54 3.05 5.26
CA ASP A 37 -7.88 3.91 6.37
C ASP A 37 -6.60 4.45 7.06
N PRO A 38 -6.34 5.77 7.07
CA PRO A 38 -5.18 6.38 7.71
C PRO A 38 -4.82 5.91 9.13
N GLU A 39 -5.78 5.60 10.00
CA GLU A 39 -5.48 5.14 11.36
C GLU A 39 -4.94 3.71 11.32
N ARG A 40 -5.62 2.82 10.59
CA ARG A 40 -5.14 1.44 10.35
C ARG A 40 -3.82 1.42 9.59
N ASN A 41 -3.67 2.30 8.61
CA ASN A 41 -2.46 2.47 7.82
C ASN A 41 -1.23 2.63 8.72
N MET A 42 -1.30 3.55 9.68
CA MET A 42 -0.21 3.80 10.61
C MET A 42 0.04 2.62 11.54
N ALA A 43 -1.02 1.93 12.00
CA ALA A 43 -0.90 0.74 12.82
C ALA A 43 -0.18 -0.41 12.09
N GLU A 44 -0.32 -0.47 10.76
CA GLU A 44 0.34 -1.47 9.90
C GLU A 44 1.72 -1.00 9.39
N GLY A 45 2.24 0.14 9.86
CA GLY A 45 3.57 0.67 9.51
C GLY A 45 3.58 1.61 8.28
N GLY A 46 2.41 1.93 7.74
CA GLY A 46 2.23 2.90 6.67
C GLY A 46 2.43 4.35 7.12
N ARG A 47 2.45 5.24 6.13
CA ARG A 47 2.80 6.66 6.27
C ARG A 47 1.77 7.58 5.62
N LEU A 48 0.57 7.09 5.31
CA LEU A 48 -0.46 7.83 4.57
C LEU A 48 -0.87 9.14 5.26
N ALA A 49 -1.00 9.13 6.60
CA ALA A 49 -1.45 10.29 7.37
C ALA A 49 -0.61 11.56 7.14
N ARG A 50 0.68 11.43 6.83
CA ARG A 50 1.54 12.60 6.55
C ARG A 50 1.11 13.37 5.29
N HIS A 51 0.41 12.70 4.38
CA HIS A 51 -0.10 13.30 3.15
C HIS A 51 -1.57 13.72 3.28
N ILE A 52 -2.14 13.85 4.47
CA ILE A 52 -3.51 14.35 4.67
C ILE A 52 -3.43 15.57 5.60
N LEU A 53 -3.86 16.72 5.11
CA LEU A 53 -3.91 17.91 5.96
C LEU A 53 -4.89 17.70 7.12
N GLY A 54 -4.47 18.10 8.33
CA GLY A 54 -5.25 17.92 9.56
C GLY A 54 -5.10 16.55 10.21
N ALA A 55 -4.53 15.54 9.54
CA ALA A 55 -4.18 14.27 10.17
C ALA A 55 -2.94 14.42 11.07
N VAL A 56 -2.85 13.57 12.10
CA VAL A 56 -1.68 13.50 12.98
C VAL A 56 -0.76 12.39 12.48
N PRO A 57 0.42 12.70 11.89
CA PRO A 57 1.34 11.68 11.41
C PRO A 57 2.07 10.99 12.57
N LEU A 58 2.64 9.81 12.29
CA LEU A 58 3.56 9.14 13.21
C LEU A 58 4.76 10.04 13.55
N PRO A 59 5.33 9.90 14.77
CA PRO A 59 6.58 10.56 15.12
C PRO A 59 7.66 10.29 14.05
N LYS A 60 8.41 11.33 13.67
CA LYS A 60 9.43 11.28 12.59
C LYS A 60 8.91 11.13 11.16
N ALA A 61 7.59 11.03 10.96
CA ALA A 61 6.94 11.03 9.64
C ALA A 61 6.14 12.31 9.38
N GLY A 62 6.62 13.46 9.87
CA GLY A 62 5.94 14.75 9.76
C GLY A 62 5.69 15.23 8.32
N GLN A 63 4.85 16.25 8.24
CA GLN A 63 4.47 16.99 7.04
C GLN A 63 5.50 18.10 6.83
N SER A 64 6.46 17.87 5.94
CA SER A 64 7.54 18.83 5.67
C SER A 64 7.09 19.93 4.70
N VAL A 65 7.74 21.09 4.76
CA VAL A 65 7.55 22.17 3.76
C VAL A 65 7.75 21.63 2.34
N GLY A 66 6.87 22.02 1.42
CA GLY A 66 6.85 21.58 0.03
C GLY A 66 6.13 20.25 -0.22
N MET A 67 5.76 19.52 0.84
CA MET A 67 5.07 18.24 0.70
C MET A 67 3.65 18.40 0.13
N PRO A 68 3.30 17.66 -0.92
CA PRO A 68 1.92 17.60 -1.37
C PRO A 68 1.10 16.70 -0.46
N MET A 69 -0.14 17.12 -0.20
CA MET A 69 -1.09 16.50 0.70
C MET A 69 -2.49 16.56 0.09
N PHE A 70 -3.33 15.58 0.40
CA PHE A 70 -4.77 15.71 0.26
C PHE A 70 -5.27 16.84 1.16
N ALA A 71 -6.26 17.60 0.69
CA ALA A 71 -6.77 18.75 1.43
C ALA A 71 -7.42 18.39 2.77
N ASP A 72 -7.97 17.18 2.87
CA ASP A 72 -8.52 16.59 4.08
C ASP A 72 -8.73 15.07 3.87
N ARG A 73 -9.37 14.42 4.86
CA ARG A 73 -9.75 13.01 4.77
C ARG A 73 -10.70 12.70 3.61
N ARG A 74 -11.61 13.62 3.26
CA ARG A 74 -12.59 13.40 2.18
C ARG A 74 -11.91 13.40 0.82
N ALA A 75 -10.92 14.28 0.61
CA ALA A 75 -10.11 14.29 -0.60
C ALA A 75 -9.31 13.00 -0.77
N TRP A 76 -8.78 12.45 0.32
CA TRP A 76 -8.18 11.11 0.31
C TRP A 76 -9.20 10.03 -0.06
N ASP A 77 -10.36 10.00 0.62
CA ASP A 77 -11.37 8.98 0.36
C ASP A 77 -11.85 9.04 -1.11
N ALA A 78 -12.00 10.24 -1.68
CA ALA A 78 -12.31 10.42 -3.10
C ALA A 78 -11.21 9.87 -4.03
N ALA A 79 -9.94 10.10 -3.71
CA ALA A 79 -8.82 9.55 -4.48
C ALA A 79 -8.80 8.02 -4.43
N TRP A 80 -9.02 7.44 -3.24
CA TRP A 80 -9.10 5.99 -3.06
C TRP A 80 -10.26 5.36 -3.86
N GLN A 81 -11.44 5.98 -3.84
CA GLN A 81 -12.60 5.48 -4.62
C GLN A 81 -12.34 5.55 -6.13
N ALA A 82 -11.60 6.55 -6.62
CA ALA A 82 -11.26 6.69 -8.04
C ALA A 82 -10.41 5.51 -8.57
N LEU A 83 -9.73 4.76 -7.70
CA LEU A 83 -8.95 3.58 -8.10
C LEU A 83 -9.79 2.49 -8.77
N THR A 84 -11.09 2.43 -8.48
CA THR A 84 -12.02 1.50 -9.14
C THR A 84 -12.09 1.69 -10.66
N GLY A 85 -11.76 2.89 -11.15
CA GLY A 85 -11.64 3.19 -12.59
C GLY A 85 -10.38 2.65 -13.27
N TYR A 86 -9.46 2.01 -12.52
CA TYR A 86 -8.17 1.51 -13.03
C TYR A 86 -7.98 0.00 -12.80
N PRO A 87 -8.90 -0.86 -13.24
CA PRO A 87 -8.81 -2.30 -13.02
C PRO A 87 -7.52 -2.88 -13.64
N GLY A 88 -6.87 -3.79 -12.91
CA GLY A 88 -5.65 -4.49 -13.37
C GLY A 88 -4.37 -3.65 -13.43
N GLN A 89 -4.42 -2.36 -13.11
CA GLN A 89 -3.23 -1.49 -13.15
C GLN A 89 -2.42 -1.46 -11.87
N LEU A 90 -2.93 -2.06 -10.79
CA LEU A 90 -2.32 -2.11 -9.47
C LEU A 90 -2.06 -3.57 -9.14
N LEU A 91 -0.86 -4.06 -9.40
CA LEU A 91 -0.51 -5.46 -9.21
C LEU A 91 0.46 -5.58 -8.03
N CYS A 92 0.10 -6.40 -7.04
CA CYS A 92 0.93 -6.73 -5.90
C CYS A 92 1.27 -8.21 -6.00
N ASP A 93 2.55 -8.55 -5.89
CA ASP A 93 3.02 -9.91 -6.06
C ASP A 93 4.16 -10.18 -5.09
N HIS A 94 4.15 -11.38 -4.50
CA HIS A 94 5.29 -11.85 -3.71
C HIS A 94 6.44 -12.33 -4.61
N GLU A 95 6.18 -12.70 -5.87
CA GLU A 95 7.18 -13.19 -6.82
C GLU A 95 7.91 -12.07 -7.60
N LEU A 96 7.50 -10.81 -7.47
CA LEU A 96 8.15 -9.66 -8.14
C LEU A 96 9.60 -9.42 -7.66
N GLY A 97 10.04 -10.06 -6.57
CA GLY A 97 11.34 -9.82 -5.94
C GLY A 97 11.48 -8.42 -5.33
N SER A 98 10.43 -7.60 -5.38
CA SER A 98 10.38 -6.27 -4.79
C SER A 98 9.43 -6.23 -3.59
N SER A 99 9.83 -5.53 -2.53
CA SER A 99 8.99 -5.26 -1.36
C SER A 99 8.10 -4.03 -1.53
N GLN A 100 8.08 -3.43 -2.72
CA GLN A 100 7.36 -2.19 -3.01
C GLN A 100 6.88 -2.15 -4.46
N TYR A 101 5.70 -1.57 -4.67
CA TYR A 101 5.11 -1.28 -5.96
C TYR A 101 4.46 0.10 -5.94
N GLY A 102 4.77 0.95 -6.93
CA GLY A 102 4.24 2.30 -7.03
C GLY A 102 3.55 2.54 -8.37
N LYS A 103 2.40 3.21 -8.35
CA LYS A 103 1.67 3.61 -9.56
C LYS A 103 1.15 5.04 -9.43
N THR A 104 1.33 5.83 -10.48
CA THR A 104 0.73 7.16 -10.60
C THR A 104 -0.45 7.08 -11.57
N LEU A 105 -1.59 7.62 -11.14
CA LEU A 105 -2.86 7.59 -11.89
C LEU A 105 -3.44 9.00 -11.99
N SER A 106 -4.13 9.29 -13.10
CA SER A 106 -4.77 10.59 -13.35
C SER A 106 -6.02 10.78 -12.49
N VAL A 107 -5.83 11.29 -11.28
CA VAL A 107 -6.89 11.50 -10.29
C VAL A 107 -6.86 12.95 -9.85
N GLN A 108 -7.99 13.63 -10.03
CA GLN A 108 -8.15 15.03 -9.64
C GLN A 108 -8.92 15.11 -8.33
N VAL A 109 -8.25 15.63 -7.29
CA VAL A 109 -8.84 15.87 -5.97
C VAL A 109 -8.31 17.18 -5.37
N PRO A 110 -9.10 17.83 -4.49
CA PRO A 110 -8.62 18.97 -3.71
C PRO A 110 -7.35 18.60 -2.93
N SER A 111 -6.30 19.37 -3.12
CA SER A 111 -4.97 19.10 -2.59
C SER A 111 -4.34 20.36 -2.03
N MET A 112 -3.31 20.17 -1.22
CA MET A 112 -2.61 21.23 -0.50
C MET A 112 -1.10 20.97 -0.55
N ARG A 113 -0.31 22.03 -0.71
CA ARG A 113 1.15 21.97 -0.56
C ARG A 113 1.51 22.61 0.77
N CYS A 114 2.21 21.88 1.63
CA CYS A 114 2.60 22.46 2.91
C CYS A 114 3.58 23.61 2.71
N GLU A 115 3.32 24.77 3.31
CA GLU A 115 4.20 25.94 3.29
C GLU A 115 4.95 26.10 4.61
N GLU A 116 4.34 25.65 5.71
CA GLU A 116 4.88 25.81 7.06
C GLU A 116 4.43 24.65 7.96
N ALA A 117 5.38 24.11 8.70
CA ALA A 117 5.14 23.04 9.67
C ALA A 117 5.52 23.51 11.07
N ASP A 118 4.76 23.10 12.08
CA ASP A 118 5.09 23.38 13.49
C ASP A 118 6.27 22.52 13.99
N GLY A 119 6.70 22.77 15.23
CA GLY A 119 7.78 22.02 15.87
C GLY A 119 7.50 20.52 16.08
N ALA A 120 6.24 20.08 15.91
CA ALA A 120 5.84 18.68 15.95
C ALA A 120 5.77 18.06 14.54
N GLY A 121 6.04 18.83 13.49
CA GLY A 121 5.99 18.38 12.10
C GLY A 121 4.58 18.27 11.55
N ARG A 122 3.60 19.01 12.08
CA ARG A 122 2.27 19.15 11.49
C ARG A 122 2.23 20.36 10.59
N CYS A 123 1.61 20.24 9.42
CA CYS A 123 1.45 21.40 8.55
C CYS A 123 0.44 22.38 9.16
N VAL A 124 0.85 23.63 9.37
CA VAL A 124 0.01 24.69 9.95
C VAL A 124 -0.39 25.74 8.92
N ARG A 125 0.33 25.82 7.79
CA ARG A 125 -0.04 26.66 6.65
C ARG A 125 0.22 25.91 5.36
N ALA A 126 -0.74 25.95 4.45
CA ALA A 126 -0.65 25.22 3.19
C ALA A 126 -1.33 25.98 2.05
N GLN A 127 -0.82 25.79 0.84
CA GLN A 127 -1.31 26.40 -0.39
C GLN A 127 -2.20 25.41 -1.16
N PRO A 128 -3.43 25.79 -1.55
CA PRO A 128 -4.32 24.90 -2.29
C PRO A 128 -3.87 24.69 -3.73
N PHE A 129 -4.11 23.48 -4.25
CA PHE A 129 -4.06 23.14 -5.67
C PHE A 129 -5.05 22.00 -5.99
N THR A 130 -5.33 21.75 -7.26
CA THR A 130 -6.03 20.53 -7.70
C THR A 130 -5.00 19.57 -8.27
N SER A 131 -5.01 18.31 -7.84
CA SER A 131 -4.06 17.33 -8.36
C SER A 131 -4.33 17.03 -9.83
N GLU A 132 -3.29 16.85 -10.63
CA GLU A 132 -3.39 16.18 -11.94
C GLU A 132 -3.31 14.66 -11.77
N THR A 133 -2.50 14.21 -10.82
CA THR A 133 -2.28 12.79 -10.55
C THR A 133 -2.19 12.47 -9.06
N VAL A 134 -2.40 11.21 -8.71
CA VAL A 134 -2.10 10.66 -7.39
C VAL A 134 -1.15 9.48 -7.56
N THR A 135 -0.06 9.47 -6.78
CA THR A 135 0.84 8.33 -6.67
C THR A 135 0.42 7.47 -5.48
N TYR A 136 0.18 6.19 -5.73
CA TYR A 136 -0.10 5.17 -4.73
C TYR A 136 1.12 4.26 -4.61
N VAL A 137 1.57 4.02 -3.39
CA VAL A 137 2.70 3.14 -3.11
C VAL A 137 2.23 2.05 -2.19
N PHE A 138 2.30 0.82 -2.68
CA PHE A 138 2.06 -0.40 -1.93
C PHE A 138 3.40 -0.97 -1.50
N GLU A 139 3.48 -1.50 -0.30
CA GLU A 139 4.70 -2.12 0.22
C GLU A 139 4.39 -3.30 1.11
N VAL A 140 5.34 -4.22 1.21
CA VAL A 140 5.30 -5.32 2.18
C VAL A 140 5.69 -4.76 3.55
N SER A 141 4.84 -4.98 4.54
CA SER A 141 5.03 -4.62 5.94
C SER A 141 4.75 -5.82 6.84
N GLY A 142 5.06 -5.69 8.13
CA GLY A 142 4.94 -6.76 9.11
C GLY A 142 6.23 -7.58 9.27
N PRO A 143 6.22 -8.56 10.18
CA PRO A 143 7.40 -9.33 10.51
C PRO A 143 7.72 -10.35 9.39
N PRO A 144 8.99 -10.79 9.23
CA PRO A 144 9.40 -11.68 8.14
C PRO A 144 8.64 -13.01 8.05
N GLU A 145 8.12 -13.50 9.18
CA GLU A 145 7.32 -14.71 9.28
C GLU A 145 5.85 -14.54 8.85
N ALA A 146 5.36 -13.31 8.77
CA ALA A 146 3.99 -12.98 8.37
C ALA A 146 3.93 -11.63 7.61
N PRO A 147 4.59 -11.52 6.44
CA PRO A 147 4.55 -10.31 5.63
C PRO A 147 3.16 -10.08 5.06
N ALA A 148 2.74 -8.82 4.99
CA ALA A 148 1.50 -8.41 4.36
C ALA A 148 1.72 -7.21 3.45
N TRP A 149 1.11 -7.23 2.26
CA TRP A 149 1.04 -6.02 1.44
C TRP A 149 0.07 -5.02 2.07
N ILE A 150 0.50 -3.77 2.13
CA ILE A 150 -0.31 -2.63 2.56
C ILE A 150 -0.24 -1.53 1.52
N LEU A 151 -1.20 -0.61 1.54
CA LEU A 151 -0.97 0.72 1.01
C LEU A 151 0.04 1.40 1.94
N GLY A 152 1.31 1.52 1.55
CA GLY A 152 2.32 2.18 2.37
C GLY A 152 2.10 3.68 2.46
N THR A 153 1.76 4.32 1.34
CA THR A 153 1.42 5.74 1.29
C THR A 153 0.69 6.09 -0.01
N ALA A 154 0.03 7.24 -0.04
CA ALA A 154 -0.45 7.86 -1.25
C ALA A 154 -0.29 9.38 -1.15
N TYR A 155 -0.06 10.04 -2.28
CA TYR A 155 0.10 11.50 -2.30
C TYR A 155 -0.29 12.11 -3.65
N PRO A 156 -0.97 13.27 -3.64
CA PRO A 156 -1.32 13.99 -4.85
C PRO A 156 -0.09 14.67 -5.47
N LYS A 157 -0.17 14.98 -6.76
CA LYS A 157 0.79 15.81 -7.48
C LYS A 157 0.04 16.83 -8.34
N PRO A 158 0.53 18.07 -8.44
CA PRO A 158 0.05 19.00 -9.46
C PRO A 158 0.30 18.44 -10.84
#